data_AF-A0A7J3D972-F1
#
_entry.id   AF-A0A7J3D972-F1
#
_cell.length_a   1.000
_cell.length_b   1.000
_cell.length_c   1.000
_cell.angle_alpha   90.00
_cell.angle_beta   90.00
_cell.angle_gamma   90.00
#
_symmetry.space_group_name_H-M   'P 1'
#
loop_
_entity.id
_entity.type
_entity.pdbx_description
1 polymer ?
#
loop_
_entity_poly.entity_id
_entity_poly.type
_entity_poly.pdbx_seq_one_letter_code
_entity_poly.pdbx_strand_id
1 'polypeptide(L)'
;MSFTEELKNQLAAFKKKKYALPIIMVLTIIVSAALLLFLWYYLCFISIAIALITYGLPKYFGLTSLKKLAIFGILSFLILGVSFGVKNYYDITGYGGAIVSSEDGFLVNGTVTPYRGNASTVYHFEVTLINGTNESIVQVNITDLWTYTSPLIINMTPKQEVDNGYVFSTNVSLWEGLFEYQFSSNGTKTIWGLGPLSIPDGILFQQLLYTRLLIVFLQIGVLFYLFLALSWWMETSKARREQIRKEREEGKIDEKKAQDEVGGTGKVGKGKTVEKFVCSECGAEVPPDAKKCPQCGEPFEDEEDEMICADCGAKVKQSDKKCWNCGKEFKD
;
A
#
# COMPACT_ATOMS: atom_id res chain seq x y z
N MET A 1 29.31 -28.60 14.14
CA MET A 1 28.13 -27.84 14.62
C MET A 1 27.70 -26.93 13.47
N SER A 2 26.43 -26.86 13.10
CA SER A 2 26.00 -25.99 11.99
C SER A 2 26.17 -24.52 12.42
N PHE A 3 26.71 -23.68 11.53
CA PHE A 3 26.83 -22.22 11.74
C PHE A 3 25.52 -21.61 12.25
N THR A 4 24.37 -22.11 11.78
CA THR A 4 23.04 -21.65 12.21
C THR A 4 22.72 -21.94 13.68
N GLU A 5 23.17 -23.09 14.22
CA GLU A 5 22.94 -23.45 15.62
C GLU A 5 23.85 -22.67 16.57
N GLU A 6 25.08 -22.41 16.14
CA GLU A 6 26.00 -21.55 16.88
C GLU A 6 25.49 -20.10 16.96
N LEU A 7 24.99 -19.58 15.83
CA LEU A 7 24.44 -18.22 15.74
C LEU A 7 23.15 -18.08 16.58
N LYS A 8 22.27 -19.10 16.59
CA LYS A 8 21.09 -19.14 17.48
C LYS A 8 21.48 -19.13 18.96
N ASN A 9 22.47 -19.93 19.35
CA ASN A 9 22.90 -20.00 20.75
C ASN A 9 23.53 -18.69 21.23
N GLN A 10 24.32 -18.04 20.38
CA GLN A 10 24.87 -16.71 20.66
C GLN A 10 23.78 -15.64 20.76
N LEU A 11 22.79 -15.65 19.86
CA LEU A 11 21.64 -14.73 19.93
C LEU A 11 20.81 -14.94 21.20
N ALA A 12 20.59 -16.18 21.61
CA ALA A 12 19.87 -16.51 22.83
C ALA A 12 20.63 -16.05 24.09
N ALA A 13 21.96 -16.18 24.11
CA ALA A 13 22.81 -15.66 25.18
C ALA A 13 22.79 -14.13 25.22
N PHE A 14 22.82 -13.47 24.05
CA PHE A 14 22.73 -12.01 23.95
C PHE A 14 21.39 -11.48 24.45
N LYS A 15 20.28 -12.13 24.09
CA LYS A 15 18.91 -11.74 24.49
C LYS A 15 18.72 -11.64 26.02
N LYS A 16 19.46 -12.41 26.81
CA LYS A 16 19.38 -12.40 28.29
C LYS A 16 19.99 -11.14 28.92
N LYS A 17 20.76 -10.34 28.17
CA LYS A 17 21.46 -9.18 28.70
C LYS A 17 20.54 -7.95 28.75
N LYS A 18 20.64 -7.15 29.82
CA LYS A 18 19.79 -5.96 30.06
C LYS A 18 19.90 -4.89 28.94
N TYR A 19 21.06 -4.80 28.29
CA TYR A 19 21.33 -3.85 27.22
C TYR A 19 20.99 -4.39 25.81
N ALA A 20 20.56 -5.65 25.68
CA ALA A 20 20.28 -6.24 24.37
C ALA A 20 19.12 -5.54 23.64
N LEU A 21 18.09 -5.14 24.40
CA LEU A 21 16.91 -4.46 23.85
C LEU A 21 17.22 -3.07 23.25
N PRO A 22 17.87 -2.13 23.96
CA PRO A 22 18.20 -0.84 23.35
C PRO A 22 19.17 -0.96 22.18
N ILE A 23 20.15 -1.89 22.25
CA ILE A 23 21.05 -2.13 21.12
C ILE A 23 20.29 -2.63 19.89
N ILE A 24 19.38 -3.59 20.04
CA ILE A 24 18.63 -4.09 18.88
C ILE A 24 17.70 -3.01 18.31
N MET A 25 17.12 -2.15 19.13
CA MET A 25 16.28 -1.04 18.64
C MET A 25 17.09 -0.08 17.77
N VAL A 26 18.29 0.31 18.22
CA VAL A 26 19.20 1.16 17.45
C VAL A 26 19.66 0.45 16.18
N LEU A 27 20.08 -0.82 16.28
CA LEU A 27 20.50 -1.61 15.13
C LEU A 27 19.38 -1.76 14.10
N THR A 28 18.14 -1.95 14.56
CA THR A 28 16.95 -2.03 13.72
C THR A 28 16.79 -0.75 12.91
N ILE A 29 16.92 0.43 13.54
CA ILE A 29 16.84 1.72 12.84
C ILE A 29 17.98 1.86 11.83
N ILE A 30 19.22 1.51 12.21
CA ILE A 30 20.40 1.62 11.34
C ILE A 30 20.25 0.71 10.11
N VAL A 31 19.87 -0.55 10.30
CA VAL A 31 19.66 -1.50 9.21
C VAL A 31 18.51 -1.03 8.33
N SER A 32 17.37 -0.62 8.90
CA SER A 32 16.24 -0.07 8.16
C SER A 32 16.64 1.19 7.37
N ALA A 33 17.48 2.05 7.92
CA ALA A 33 18.00 3.23 7.23
C ALA A 33 18.91 2.83 6.07
N ALA A 34 19.84 1.90 6.28
CA ALA A 34 20.72 1.42 5.21
C ALA A 34 19.93 0.78 4.06
N LEU A 35 18.95 -0.07 4.38
CA LEU A 35 18.02 -0.63 3.41
C LEU A 35 17.29 0.47 2.62
N LEU A 36 16.74 1.46 3.33
CA LEU A 36 16.02 2.58 2.71
C LEU A 36 16.92 3.47 1.83
N LEU A 37 18.16 3.74 2.25
CA LEU A 37 19.03 4.70 1.58
C LEU A 37 19.77 4.11 0.38
N PHE A 38 20.11 2.81 0.41
CA PHE A 38 20.95 2.18 -0.63
C PHE A 38 20.19 1.23 -1.55
N LEU A 39 19.08 0.64 -1.09
CA LEU A 39 18.39 -0.43 -1.81
C LEU A 39 16.99 -0.05 -2.27
N TRP A 40 16.53 1.18 -1.99
CA TRP A 40 15.23 1.69 -2.40
C TRP A 40 15.00 1.63 -3.92
N TYR A 41 16.04 1.90 -4.71
CA TYR A 41 15.93 1.93 -6.17
C TYR A 41 15.81 0.53 -6.80
N TYR A 42 16.25 -0.51 -6.09
CA TYR A 42 16.39 -1.86 -6.65
C TYR A 42 15.25 -2.81 -6.26
N LEU A 43 14.52 -2.54 -5.18
CA LEU A 43 13.58 -3.50 -4.60
C LEU A 43 12.25 -2.84 -4.21
N CYS A 44 11.21 -3.04 -5.01
CA CYS A 44 9.85 -2.59 -4.69
C CYS A 44 9.30 -3.17 -3.37
N PHE A 45 9.82 -4.33 -2.94
CA PHE A 45 9.39 -5.01 -1.71
C PHE A 45 10.18 -4.60 -0.46
N ILE A 46 11.12 -3.65 -0.57
CA ILE A 46 11.94 -3.26 0.57
C ILE A 46 11.14 -2.65 1.71
N SER A 47 10.06 -1.94 1.40
CA SER A 47 9.15 -1.36 2.39
C SER A 47 8.53 -2.42 3.29
N ILE A 48 8.18 -3.59 2.73
CA ILE A 48 7.66 -4.73 3.49
C ILE A 48 8.76 -5.29 4.39
N ALA A 49 9.97 -5.50 3.85
CA ALA A 49 11.10 -6.00 4.63
C ALA A 49 11.42 -5.07 5.81
N ILE A 50 11.46 -3.75 5.58
CA ILE A 50 11.68 -2.75 6.63
C ILE A 50 10.58 -2.81 7.69
N ALA A 51 9.31 -2.89 7.28
CA ALA A 51 8.19 -3.00 8.23
C ALA A 51 8.29 -4.27 9.08
N LEU A 52 8.63 -5.42 8.47
CA LEU A 52 8.82 -6.69 9.18
C LEU A 52 10.01 -6.68 10.13
N ILE A 53 11.14 -6.09 9.72
CA ILE A 53 12.34 -5.96 10.56
C ILE A 53 12.05 -5.04 11.75
N THR A 54 11.41 -3.89 11.48
CA THR A 54 11.07 -2.88 12.49
C THR A 54 10.04 -3.40 13.49
N TYR A 55 9.10 -4.23 13.08
CA TYR A 55 8.14 -4.89 13.96
C TYR A 55 8.73 -6.11 14.68
N GLY A 56 9.39 -6.99 13.93
CA GLY A 56 9.78 -8.33 14.35
C GLY A 56 10.96 -8.35 15.31
N LEU A 57 12.02 -7.57 15.04
CA LEU A 57 13.22 -7.60 15.87
C LEU A 57 12.95 -7.13 17.30
N PRO A 58 12.35 -5.94 17.55
CA PRO A 58 12.07 -5.51 18.93
C PRO A 58 11.16 -6.49 19.68
N LYS A 59 10.12 -7.03 19.00
CA LYS A 59 9.21 -8.03 19.58
C LYS A 59 9.95 -9.32 19.95
N TYR A 60 10.83 -9.81 19.07
CA TYR A 60 11.64 -11.01 19.31
C TYR A 60 12.56 -10.88 20.54
N PHE A 61 13.12 -9.69 20.77
CA PHE A 61 13.98 -9.39 21.91
C PHE A 61 13.24 -9.01 23.20
N GLY A 62 11.91 -9.09 23.22
CA GLY A 62 11.12 -8.98 24.45
C GLY A 62 10.31 -7.68 24.60
N LEU A 63 10.26 -6.82 23.57
CA LEU A 63 9.33 -5.69 23.56
C LEU A 63 7.91 -6.15 23.20
N THR A 64 7.19 -6.71 24.17
CA THR A 64 5.85 -7.27 23.96
C THR A 64 4.72 -6.26 24.16
N SER A 65 5.00 -5.12 24.78
CA SER A 65 3.99 -4.07 24.96
C SER A 65 3.68 -3.37 23.64
N LEU A 66 2.44 -3.54 23.15
CA LEU A 66 1.95 -2.88 21.94
C LEU A 66 2.10 -1.36 21.98
N LYS A 67 1.88 -0.73 23.15
CA LYS A 67 2.07 0.73 23.32
C LYS A 67 3.52 1.14 23.08
N LYS A 68 4.48 0.39 23.62
CA LYS A 68 5.91 0.68 23.44
C LYS A 68 6.36 0.43 22.00
N LEU A 69 5.85 -0.62 21.36
CA LEU A 69 6.07 -0.89 19.93
C LEU A 69 5.53 0.24 19.05
N ALA A 70 4.31 0.72 19.34
CA ALA A 70 3.71 1.82 18.59
C ALA A 70 4.57 3.09 18.68
N ILE A 71 5.03 3.46 19.88
CA ILE A 71 5.92 4.62 20.09
C ILE A 71 7.26 4.42 19.36
N PHE A 72 7.85 3.23 19.44
CA PHE A 72 9.06 2.91 18.69
C PHE A 72 8.88 3.04 17.19
N GLY A 73 7.74 2.58 16.65
CA GLY A 73 7.37 2.76 15.25
C GLY A 73 7.38 4.23 14.84
N ILE A 74 6.64 5.10 15.56
CA ILE A 74 6.60 6.55 15.28
C ILE A 74 8.02 7.13 15.24
N LEU A 75 8.82 6.88 16.28
CA LEU A 75 10.18 7.40 16.38
C LEU A 75 11.07 6.88 15.25
N SER A 76 10.95 5.60 14.90
CA SER A 76 11.72 4.99 13.81
C SER A 76 11.36 5.62 12.46
N PHE A 77 10.07 5.79 12.16
CA PHE A 77 9.63 6.36 10.88
C PHE A 77 9.95 7.85 10.76
N LEU A 78 9.93 8.58 11.88
CA LEU A 78 10.42 9.96 11.92
C LEU A 78 11.91 10.01 11.56
N ILE A 79 12.75 9.20 12.22
CA ILE A 79 14.20 9.18 11.96
C ILE A 79 14.50 8.73 10.52
N LEU A 80 13.81 7.70 10.03
CA LEU A 80 13.98 7.19 8.67
C LEU A 80 13.55 8.23 7.62
N GLY A 81 12.40 8.88 7.83
CA GLY A 81 11.89 9.90 6.93
C GLY A 81 12.78 11.15 6.88
N VAL A 82 13.29 11.60 8.03
CA VAL A 82 14.27 12.70 8.08
C VAL A 82 15.55 12.31 7.34
N SER A 83 16.11 11.13 7.64
CA SER A 83 17.36 10.67 7.00
C SER A 83 17.22 10.55 5.49
N PHE A 84 16.08 10.04 5.02
CA PHE A 84 15.79 9.90 3.60
C PHE A 84 15.56 11.26 2.92
N GLY A 85 14.86 12.19 3.60
CA GLY A 85 14.70 13.57 3.14
C GLY A 85 16.03 14.30 2.98
N VAL A 86 16.91 14.20 3.97
CA VAL A 86 18.26 14.79 3.93
C VAL A 86 19.08 14.20 2.79
N LYS A 87 19.12 12.86 2.65
CA LYS A 87 19.82 12.23 1.52
C LYS A 87 19.26 12.72 0.19
N ASN A 88 17.95 12.76 0.04
CA ASN A 88 17.33 13.15 -1.22
C ASN A 88 17.62 14.62 -1.58
N TYR A 89 17.68 15.52 -0.60
CA TYR A 89 18.15 16.89 -0.80
C TYR A 89 19.59 16.92 -1.33
N TYR A 90 20.52 16.18 -0.71
CA TYR A 90 21.91 16.14 -1.17
C TYR A 90 22.08 15.46 -2.52
N ASP A 91 21.30 14.41 -2.81
CA ASP A 91 21.29 13.79 -4.12
C ASP A 91 20.91 14.84 -5.17
N ILE A 92 19.73 15.48 -5.03
CA ILE A 92 19.22 16.49 -5.98
C ILE A 92 20.21 17.64 -6.14
N THR A 93 20.65 18.22 -5.04
CA THR A 93 21.53 19.39 -5.07
C THR A 93 22.96 19.09 -5.54
N GLY A 94 23.36 17.82 -5.53
CA GLY A 94 24.64 17.33 -6.01
C GLY A 94 24.71 17.04 -7.51
N TYR A 95 23.58 17.06 -8.24
CA TYR A 95 23.57 16.85 -9.70
C TYR A 95 24.08 18.06 -10.52
N GLY A 96 24.40 19.18 -9.87
CA GLY A 96 24.87 20.37 -10.56
C GLY A 96 26.11 20.12 -11.41
N GLY A 97 26.06 20.50 -12.68
CA GLY A 97 27.16 20.30 -13.63
C GLY A 97 27.18 18.93 -14.30
N ALA A 98 26.15 18.10 -14.11
CA ALA A 98 25.99 16.87 -14.88
C ALA A 98 25.86 17.17 -16.38
N ILE A 99 26.67 16.50 -17.19
CA ILE A 99 26.59 16.57 -18.64
C ILE A 99 25.63 15.50 -19.13
N VAL A 100 24.66 15.89 -19.95
CA VAL A 100 23.75 14.96 -20.62
C VAL A 100 24.16 14.77 -22.07
N SER A 101 24.06 13.53 -22.55
CA SER A 101 24.33 13.17 -23.93
C SER A 101 23.33 12.12 -24.40
N SER A 102 23.16 11.99 -25.71
CA SER A 102 22.39 10.92 -26.32
C SER A 102 23.22 9.64 -26.44
N GLU A 103 22.55 8.49 -26.41
CA GLU A 103 23.20 7.17 -26.47
C GLU A 103 23.90 6.93 -27.81
N ASP A 104 23.36 7.52 -28.87
CA ASP A 104 23.88 7.47 -30.24
C ASP A 104 25.02 8.48 -30.51
N GLY A 105 25.33 9.36 -29.55
CA GLY A 105 26.42 10.35 -29.64
C GLY A 105 26.14 11.54 -30.56
N PHE A 106 24.91 11.71 -31.08
CA PHE A 106 24.56 12.87 -31.92
C PHE A 106 24.38 14.16 -31.12
N LEU A 107 23.88 14.08 -29.89
CA LEU A 107 23.75 15.20 -28.97
C LEU A 107 24.69 14.98 -27.79
N VAL A 108 25.70 15.84 -27.65
CA VAL A 108 26.72 15.70 -26.60
C VAL A 108 26.94 17.02 -25.87
N ASN A 109 27.59 16.96 -24.71
CA ASN A 109 27.93 18.13 -23.91
C ASN A 109 26.71 18.99 -23.52
N GLY A 110 25.55 18.36 -23.33
CA GLY A 110 24.33 19.04 -22.90
C GLY A 110 24.45 19.52 -21.45
N THR A 111 24.27 20.81 -21.20
CA THR A 111 24.41 21.42 -19.87
C THR A 111 23.41 22.55 -19.64
N VAL A 112 23.25 22.92 -18.36
CA VAL A 112 22.51 24.11 -17.92
C VAL A 112 23.33 24.90 -16.91
N THR A 113 23.41 26.21 -17.09
CA THR A 113 24.14 27.12 -16.19
C THR A 113 23.36 28.43 -15.93
N PRO A 114 23.31 28.92 -14.68
CA PRO A 114 23.73 28.26 -13.45
C PRO A 114 22.80 27.07 -13.11
N TYR A 115 23.30 26.11 -12.34
CA TYR A 115 22.45 24.99 -11.89
C TYR A 115 21.39 25.44 -10.87
N ARG A 116 21.69 26.48 -10.08
CA ARG A 116 20.79 27.02 -9.06
C ARG A 116 20.49 28.48 -9.33
N GLY A 117 19.28 28.88 -9.01
CA GLY A 117 18.81 30.25 -9.07
C GLY A 117 17.47 30.42 -8.39
N ASN A 118 16.79 31.48 -8.75
CA ASN A 118 15.44 31.83 -8.34
C ASN A 118 14.58 32.15 -9.58
N ALA A 119 13.31 32.51 -9.36
CA ALA A 119 12.38 32.85 -10.44
C ALA A 119 12.82 34.02 -11.36
N SER A 120 13.86 34.79 -10.98
CA SER A 120 14.44 35.87 -11.79
C SER A 120 15.74 35.46 -12.50
N THR A 121 16.22 34.24 -12.26
CA THR A 121 17.47 33.74 -12.85
C THR A 121 17.22 33.30 -14.28
N VAL A 122 18.10 33.75 -15.18
CA VAL A 122 18.11 33.31 -16.57
C VAL A 122 19.05 32.12 -16.68
N TYR A 123 18.51 30.99 -17.11
CA TYR A 123 19.25 29.75 -17.30
C TYR A 123 19.72 29.62 -18.74
N HIS A 124 21.02 29.39 -18.92
CA HIS A 124 21.65 29.13 -20.20
C HIS A 124 21.73 27.63 -20.42
N PHE A 125 21.01 27.16 -21.44
CA PHE A 125 21.08 25.78 -21.90
C PHE A 125 21.98 25.71 -23.13
N GLU A 126 22.87 24.73 -23.14
CA GLU A 126 23.82 24.53 -24.24
C GLU A 126 23.96 23.04 -24.55
N VAL A 127 24.03 22.68 -25.83
CA VAL A 127 24.28 21.32 -26.31
C VAL A 127 25.03 21.36 -27.63
N THR A 128 25.87 20.36 -27.88
CA THR A 128 26.58 20.19 -29.16
C THR A 128 25.88 19.14 -30.01
N LEU A 129 25.51 19.51 -31.23
CA LEU A 129 24.99 18.58 -32.24
C LEU A 129 26.13 18.15 -33.16
N ILE A 130 26.45 16.86 -33.15
CA ILE A 130 27.48 16.24 -33.99
C ILE A 130 26.92 15.87 -35.35
N ASN A 131 27.70 16.06 -36.42
CA ASN A 131 27.30 15.82 -37.82
C ASN A 131 26.03 16.62 -38.24
N GLY A 132 25.68 17.66 -37.51
CA GLY A 132 24.54 18.54 -37.80
C GLY A 132 24.95 19.82 -38.55
N THR A 133 23.94 20.55 -38.99
CA THR A 133 24.10 21.87 -39.64
C THR A 133 23.53 22.98 -38.76
N ASN A 134 23.86 24.24 -39.07
CA ASN A 134 23.25 25.41 -38.42
C ASN A 134 21.73 25.54 -38.65
N GLU A 135 21.18 24.90 -39.69
CA GLU A 135 19.74 24.84 -40.00
C GLU A 135 19.02 23.70 -39.25
N SER A 136 19.75 22.86 -38.52
CA SER A 136 19.17 21.75 -37.78
C SER A 136 18.27 22.24 -36.65
N ILE A 137 17.10 21.60 -36.50
CA ILE A 137 16.18 21.91 -35.42
C ILE A 137 16.65 21.19 -34.16
N VAL A 138 17.17 21.96 -33.20
CA VAL A 138 17.53 21.48 -31.86
C VAL A 138 16.62 22.14 -30.85
N GLN A 139 16.11 21.33 -29.94
CA GLN A 139 15.15 21.74 -28.91
C GLN A 139 15.64 21.35 -27.53
N VAL A 140 15.32 22.17 -26.54
CA VAL A 140 15.36 21.80 -25.13
C VAL A 140 13.93 21.62 -24.62
N ASN A 141 13.69 20.48 -24.00
CA ASN A 141 12.41 20.10 -23.40
C ASN A 141 12.59 20.20 -21.88
N ILE A 142 11.86 21.10 -21.23
CA ILE A 142 11.97 21.37 -19.78
C ILE A 142 10.66 20.95 -19.12
N THR A 143 10.73 20.06 -18.14
CA THR A 143 9.57 19.56 -17.39
C THR A 143 9.66 20.00 -15.94
N ASP A 144 8.55 20.50 -15.40
CA ASP A 144 8.41 20.76 -13.96
C ASP A 144 8.05 19.46 -13.23
N LEU A 145 8.94 19.02 -12.33
CA LEU A 145 8.81 17.75 -11.61
C LEU A 145 7.77 17.79 -10.49
N TRP A 146 7.18 18.94 -10.18
CA TRP A 146 6.16 19.07 -9.14
C TRP A 146 4.76 19.14 -9.72
N THR A 147 4.59 19.91 -10.78
CA THR A 147 3.28 20.07 -11.41
C THR A 147 3.02 18.99 -12.47
N TYR A 148 4.06 18.26 -12.91
CA TYR A 148 3.98 17.25 -13.98
C TYR A 148 3.27 17.78 -15.23
N THR A 149 3.48 19.05 -15.53
CA THR A 149 2.92 19.70 -16.73
C THR A 149 3.59 19.18 -17.99
N SER A 150 2.92 19.37 -19.13
CA SER A 150 3.56 19.14 -20.42
C SER A 150 4.89 19.89 -20.53
N PRO A 151 5.92 19.27 -21.15
CA PRO A 151 7.24 19.89 -21.24
C PRO A 151 7.16 21.21 -22.01
N LEU A 152 7.85 22.23 -21.49
CA LEU A 152 8.14 23.46 -22.20
C LEU A 152 9.20 23.17 -23.27
N ILE A 153 8.80 23.23 -24.54
CA ILE A 153 9.66 22.94 -25.68
C ILE A 153 10.16 24.26 -26.27
N ILE A 154 11.48 24.44 -26.31
CA ILE A 154 12.11 25.67 -26.78
C ILE A 154 13.11 25.34 -27.89
N ASN A 155 12.95 25.97 -29.04
CA ASN A 155 13.92 25.90 -30.13
C ASN A 155 15.20 26.65 -29.73
N MET A 156 16.35 26.01 -29.96
CA MET A 156 17.67 26.56 -29.67
C MET A 156 18.27 27.20 -30.91
N THR A 157 19.19 28.15 -30.71
CA THR A 157 19.88 28.83 -31.83
C THR A 157 21.33 28.36 -31.93
N PRO A 158 21.86 28.18 -33.15
CA PRO A 158 23.27 27.86 -33.35
C PRO A 158 24.14 29.06 -32.94
N LYS A 159 25.20 28.81 -32.17
CA LYS A 159 26.10 29.84 -31.62
C LYS A 159 27.51 29.76 -32.19
N GLN A 160 28.03 28.54 -32.33
CA GLN A 160 29.42 28.31 -32.72
C GLN A 160 29.55 27.01 -33.52
N GLU A 161 30.34 27.03 -34.58
CA GLU A 161 30.78 25.85 -35.31
C GLU A 161 31.96 25.19 -34.58
N VAL A 162 31.93 23.86 -34.52
CA VAL A 162 32.98 23.01 -33.94
C VAL A 162 33.40 21.96 -34.96
N ASP A 163 34.59 21.36 -34.79
CA ASP A 163 35.26 20.50 -35.78
C ASP A 163 34.41 19.35 -36.38
N ASN A 164 33.27 19.03 -35.78
CA ASN A 164 32.31 18.08 -36.34
C ASN A 164 30.84 18.38 -36.00
N GLY A 165 30.45 19.66 -35.97
CA GLY A 165 29.07 20.02 -35.62
C GLY A 165 28.85 21.47 -35.23
N TYR A 166 27.74 21.72 -34.53
CA TYR A 166 27.36 23.05 -34.06
C TYR A 166 26.95 23.02 -32.60
N VAL A 167 27.36 24.05 -31.86
CA VAL A 167 26.86 24.32 -30.51
C VAL A 167 25.56 25.10 -30.63
N PHE A 168 24.50 24.56 -30.04
CA PHE A 168 23.21 25.20 -29.92
C PHE A 168 23.02 25.70 -28.49
N SER A 169 22.46 26.90 -28.36
CA SER A 169 22.21 27.50 -27.05
C SER A 169 20.89 28.24 -26.98
N THR A 170 20.35 28.39 -25.78
CA THR A 170 19.21 29.26 -25.52
C THR A 170 19.21 29.76 -24.07
N ASN A 171 18.56 30.90 -23.84
CA ASN A 171 18.38 31.49 -22.52
C ASN A 171 16.91 31.41 -22.13
N VAL A 172 16.64 30.89 -20.94
CA VAL A 172 15.27 30.63 -20.48
C VAL A 172 15.11 31.15 -19.06
N SER A 173 14.09 31.98 -18.84
CA SER A 173 13.63 32.34 -17.50
C SER A 173 12.55 31.34 -17.07
N LEU A 174 12.75 30.71 -15.91
CA LEU A 174 11.85 29.69 -15.38
C LEU A 174 11.15 30.19 -14.10
N TRP A 175 9.93 29.72 -13.86
CA TRP A 175 9.21 29.98 -12.61
C TRP A 175 9.89 29.27 -11.43
N GLU A 176 9.37 29.50 -10.23
CA GLU A 176 9.86 28.81 -9.03
C GLU A 176 9.51 27.32 -9.08
N GLY A 177 10.53 26.46 -9.12
CA GLY A 177 10.31 25.03 -9.27
C GLY A 177 11.58 24.19 -9.36
N LEU A 178 11.37 22.88 -9.34
CA LEU A 178 12.37 21.85 -9.59
C LEU A 178 12.15 21.30 -11.00
N PHE A 179 13.12 21.48 -11.87
CA PHE A 179 13.00 21.08 -13.28
C PHE A 179 13.84 19.86 -13.60
N GLU A 180 13.47 19.18 -14.68
CA GLU A 180 14.33 18.32 -15.47
C GLU A 180 14.37 18.82 -16.91
N TYR A 181 15.43 18.50 -17.62
CA TYR A 181 15.61 18.90 -19.01
C TYR A 181 16.13 17.76 -19.88
N GLN A 182 15.80 17.82 -21.16
CA GLN A 182 16.28 16.90 -22.18
C GLN A 182 16.46 17.65 -23.49
N PHE A 183 17.56 17.41 -24.19
CA PHE A 183 17.74 17.94 -25.54
C PHE A 183 17.23 16.95 -26.57
N SER A 184 16.67 17.46 -27.67
CA SER A 184 16.19 16.64 -28.77
C SER A 184 16.44 17.28 -30.13
N SER A 185 16.73 16.44 -31.12
CA SER A 185 16.86 16.83 -32.53
C SER A 185 16.53 15.63 -33.42
N ASN A 186 15.68 15.82 -34.43
CA ASN A 186 15.33 14.83 -35.46
C ASN A 186 15.06 13.39 -34.93
N GLY A 187 14.38 13.28 -33.78
CA GLY A 187 14.02 11.99 -33.16
C GLY A 187 15.05 11.45 -32.14
N THR A 188 16.29 11.94 -32.16
CA THR A 188 17.28 11.66 -31.12
C THR A 188 17.02 12.51 -29.87
N LYS A 189 17.25 11.93 -28.70
CA LYS A 189 17.10 12.58 -27.39
C LYS A 189 18.28 12.26 -26.49
N THR A 190 18.67 13.21 -25.64
CA THR A 190 19.64 12.94 -24.57
C THR A 190 19.00 12.14 -23.45
N ILE A 191 19.80 11.59 -22.53
CA ILE A 191 19.29 11.24 -21.20
C ILE A 191 18.70 12.48 -20.51
N TRP A 192 17.84 12.26 -19.50
CA TRP A 192 17.29 13.33 -18.68
C TRP A 192 18.37 13.93 -17.78
N GLY A 193 18.47 15.25 -17.80
CA GLY A 193 19.24 16.03 -16.84
C GLY A 193 18.35 16.52 -15.72
N LEU A 194 18.77 16.35 -14.48
CA LEU A 194 18.09 16.97 -13.35
C LEU A 194 18.50 18.45 -13.28
N GLY A 195 17.57 19.36 -13.03
CA GLY A 195 17.77 20.80 -12.93
C GLY A 195 17.16 21.60 -14.09
N PRO A 196 17.34 22.92 -14.12
CA PRO A 196 17.93 23.73 -13.04
C PRO A 196 17.01 23.81 -11.80
N LEU A 197 17.57 24.25 -10.68
CA LEU A 197 16.85 24.48 -9.42
C LEU A 197 16.51 25.97 -9.32
N SER A 198 15.27 26.33 -9.62
CA SER A 198 14.78 27.72 -9.56
C SER A 198 14.09 28.05 -8.24
N ILE A 199 14.59 27.47 -7.15
CA ILE A 199 13.94 27.52 -5.85
C ILE A 199 14.96 27.74 -4.72
N PRO A 200 14.62 28.53 -3.69
CA PRO A 200 15.45 28.64 -2.49
C PRO A 200 15.68 27.30 -1.79
N ASP A 201 16.92 27.09 -1.33
CA ASP A 201 17.36 25.86 -0.66
C ASP A 201 16.49 25.47 0.55
N GLY A 202 16.04 26.45 1.34
CA GLY A 202 15.20 26.21 2.50
C GLY A 202 13.83 25.63 2.13
N ILE A 203 13.22 26.14 1.06
CA ILE A 203 11.90 25.66 0.58
C ILE A 203 12.05 24.27 -0.04
N LEU A 204 13.08 24.07 -0.87
CA LEU A 204 13.40 22.76 -1.43
C LEU A 204 13.62 21.72 -0.33
N PHE A 205 14.45 22.02 0.67
CA PHE A 205 14.72 21.12 1.79
C PHE A 205 13.44 20.79 2.57
N GLN A 206 12.63 21.79 2.92
CA GLN A 206 11.39 21.59 3.67
C GLN A 206 10.39 20.72 2.89
N GLN A 207 10.21 20.98 1.59
CA GLN A 207 9.29 20.22 0.76
C GLN A 207 9.74 18.77 0.57
N LEU A 208 11.04 18.55 0.30
CA LEU A 208 11.59 17.20 0.21
C LEU A 208 11.47 16.48 1.56
N LEU A 209 11.78 17.14 2.67
CA LEU A 209 11.65 16.56 4.01
C LEU A 209 10.22 16.14 4.31
N TYR A 210 9.24 17.02 4.08
CA TYR A 210 7.82 16.74 4.29
C TYR A 210 7.33 15.58 3.40
N THR A 211 7.63 15.63 2.11
CA THR A 211 7.24 14.59 1.16
C THR A 211 7.87 13.24 1.51
N ARG A 212 9.15 13.21 1.90
CA ARG A 212 9.82 11.95 2.29
C ARG A 212 9.31 11.41 3.62
N LEU A 213 9.01 12.25 4.60
CA LEU A 213 8.35 11.84 5.85
C LEU A 213 6.98 11.19 5.57
N LEU A 214 6.16 11.84 4.74
CA LEU A 214 4.84 11.34 4.38
C LEU A 214 4.93 10.00 3.65
N ILE A 215 5.82 9.89 2.66
CA ILE A 215 6.02 8.66 1.88
C ILE A 215 6.47 7.50 2.78
N VAL A 216 7.46 7.73 3.67
CA VAL A 216 7.92 6.70 4.62
C VAL A 216 6.78 6.26 5.55
N PHE A 217 5.98 7.20 6.05
CA PHE A 217 4.83 6.86 6.88
C PHE A 217 3.77 6.05 6.12
N LEU A 218 3.40 6.47 4.90
CA LEU A 218 2.37 5.81 4.10
C LEU A 218 2.79 4.42 3.64
N GLN A 219 4.06 4.22 3.26
CA GLN A 219 4.51 2.95 2.70
C GLN A 219 5.01 1.98 3.75
N ILE A 220 5.71 2.45 4.78
CA ILE A 220 6.34 1.59 5.80
C ILE A 220 5.54 1.65 7.09
N GLY A 221 5.17 2.86 7.52
CA GLY A 221 4.40 3.09 8.75
C GLY A 221 3.04 2.40 8.73
N VAL A 222 2.24 2.59 7.69
CA VAL A 222 0.93 1.94 7.55
C VAL A 222 1.06 0.42 7.61
N LEU A 223 2.03 -0.18 6.90
CA LEU A 223 2.28 -1.62 6.96
C LEU A 223 2.65 -2.09 8.38
N PHE A 224 3.51 -1.35 9.06
CA PHE A 224 3.87 -1.63 10.45
C PHE A 224 2.65 -1.59 11.39
N TYR A 225 1.80 -0.57 11.26
CA TYR A 225 0.59 -0.45 12.09
C TYR A 225 -0.46 -1.48 11.74
N LEU A 226 -0.55 -1.92 10.48
CA LEU A 226 -1.36 -3.06 10.08
C LEU A 226 -0.86 -4.33 10.78
N PHE A 227 0.44 -4.62 10.79
CA PHE A 227 0.99 -5.76 11.54
C PHE A 227 0.72 -5.66 13.04
N LEU A 228 0.85 -4.45 13.60
CA LEU A 228 0.55 -4.20 15.00
C LEU A 228 -0.93 -4.48 15.31
N ALA A 229 -1.85 -3.96 14.49
CA ALA A 229 -3.29 -4.17 14.63
C ALA A 229 -3.68 -5.65 14.45
N LEU A 230 -3.13 -6.34 13.45
CA LEU A 230 -3.35 -7.77 13.24
C LEU A 230 -2.84 -8.59 14.42
N SER A 231 -1.68 -8.25 14.97
CA SER A 231 -1.14 -8.95 16.14
C SER A 231 -1.99 -8.76 17.38
N TRP A 232 -2.48 -7.54 17.61
CA TRP A 232 -3.41 -7.22 18.68
C TRP A 232 -4.75 -7.96 18.50
N TRP A 233 -5.29 -7.99 17.28
CA TRP A 233 -6.51 -8.74 16.95
C TRP A 233 -6.30 -10.25 17.18
N MET A 234 -5.17 -10.81 16.77
CA MET A 234 -4.85 -12.23 16.97
C MET A 234 -4.74 -12.58 18.46
N GLU A 235 -4.09 -11.74 19.27
CA GLU A 235 -3.98 -11.95 20.71
C GLU A 235 -5.35 -11.84 21.40
N THR A 236 -6.14 -10.82 21.03
CA THR A 236 -7.49 -10.60 21.56
C THR A 236 -8.45 -11.72 21.18
N SER A 237 -8.41 -12.17 19.92
CA SER A 237 -9.26 -13.27 19.44
C SER A 237 -8.89 -14.61 20.10
N LYS A 238 -7.62 -14.87 20.37
CA LYS A 238 -7.18 -16.04 21.15
C LYS A 238 -7.73 -15.98 22.58
N ALA A 239 -7.59 -14.84 23.27
CA ALA A 239 -8.10 -14.66 24.62
C ALA A 239 -9.62 -14.86 24.70
N ARG A 240 -10.38 -14.31 23.73
CA ARG A 240 -11.83 -14.51 23.63
C ARG A 240 -12.20 -15.98 23.41
N ARG A 241 -11.47 -16.69 22.54
CA ARG A 241 -11.70 -18.13 22.31
C ARG A 241 -11.45 -18.97 23.56
N GLU A 242 -10.41 -18.64 24.34
CA GLU A 242 -10.12 -19.32 25.60
C GLU A 242 -11.18 -19.05 26.66
N GLN A 243 -11.69 -17.82 26.76
CA GLN A 243 -12.80 -17.49 27.66
C GLN A 243 -14.07 -18.26 27.30
N ILE A 244 -14.48 -18.25 26.03
CA ILE A 244 -15.66 -19.01 25.57
C ILE A 244 -15.46 -20.51 25.82
N ARG A 245 -14.25 -21.05 25.63
CA ARG A 245 -13.96 -22.45 25.92
C ARG A 245 -14.14 -22.78 27.41
N LYS A 246 -13.61 -21.93 28.30
CA LYS A 246 -13.80 -22.07 29.75
C LYS A 246 -15.27 -21.94 30.15
N GLU A 247 -16.00 -20.99 29.58
CA GLU A 247 -17.44 -20.83 29.85
C GLU A 247 -18.28 -22.02 29.34
N ARG A 248 -17.85 -22.72 28.27
CA ARG A 248 -18.45 -23.99 27.82
C ARG A 248 -18.10 -25.16 28.73
N GLU A 249 -16.84 -25.26 29.15
CA GLU A 249 -16.36 -26.30 30.08
C GLU A 249 -17.01 -26.15 31.47
N GLU A 250 -17.30 -24.91 31.89
CA GLU A 250 -17.99 -24.59 33.15
C GLU A 250 -19.54 -24.64 33.03
N GLY A 251 -20.10 -24.98 31.86
CA GLY A 251 -21.56 -25.08 31.65
C GLY A 251 -22.33 -23.74 31.71
N LYS A 252 -21.63 -22.61 31.80
CA LYS A 252 -22.22 -21.27 32.04
C LYS A 252 -22.85 -20.62 30.81
N ILE A 253 -22.58 -21.14 29.61
CA ILE A 253 -23.18 -20.61 28.36
C ILE A 253 -24.64 -21.05 28.22
N ASP A 254 -24.99 -22.23 28.72
CA ASP A 254 -26.37 -22.71 28.73
C ASP A 254 -27.21 -21.95 29.78
N GLU A 255 -26.61 -21.55 30.92
CA GLU A 255 -27.27 -20.70 31.93
C GLU A 255 -27.41 -19.23 31.52
N LYS A 256 -26.42 -18.61 30.85
CA LYS A 256 -26.55 -17.21 30.39
C LYS A 256 -27.60 -17.05 29.28
N LYS A 257 -27.65 -17.98 28.32
CA LYS A 257 -28.72 -17.99 27.31
C LYS A 257 -30.09 -18.29 27.93
N ALA A 258 -30.16 -19.10 28.98
CA ALA A 258 -31.40 -19.35 29.71
C ALA A 258 -31.84 -18.18 30.60
N GLN A 259 -30.93 -17.34 31.12
CA GLN A 259 -31.30 -16.17 31.92
C GLN A 259 -31.69 -14.95 31.08
N ASP A 260 -31.07 -14.75 29.91
CA ASP A 260 -31.45 -13.65 29.01
C ASP A 260 -32.83 -13.90 28.34
N GLU A 261 -33.34 -15.14 28.33
CA GLU A 261 -34.67 -15.50 27.82
C GLU A 261 -35.76 -15.63 28.92
N VAL A 262 -35.43 -15.55 30.21
CA VAL A 262 -36.41 -15.69 31.33
C VAL A 262 -36.65 -14.34 32.02
N GLY A 263 -37.09 -13.38 31.22
CA GLY A 263 -37.85 -12.21 31.65
C GLY A 263 -39.33 -12.36 31.29
N GLY A 264 -39.98 -13.45 31.70
CA GLY A 264 -41.37 -13.70 31.34
C GLY A 264 -41.95 -14.92 32.03
N THR A 265 -42.88 -14.68 32.94
CA THR A 265 -43.65 -15.67 33.70
C THR A 265 -44.36 -16.69 32.82
N GLY A 266 -44.23 -17.99 33.11
CA GLY A 266 -45.25 -18.97 32.72
C GLY A 266 -44.77 -20.39 32.41
N LYS A 267 -44.92 -21.28 33.41
CA LYS A 267 -45.18 -22.72 33.32
C LYS A 267 -44.29 -23.59 32.41
N VAL A 268 -43.52 -24.42 33.10
CA VAL A 268 -42.85 -25.65 32.66
C VAL A 268 -43.72 -26.50 31.73
N GLY A 269 -43.22 -26.74 30.52
CA GLY A 269 -43.69 -27.76 29.57
C GLY A 269 -42.48 -28.41 28.90
N LYS A 270 -42.36 -29.72 29.06
CA LYS A 270 -41.31 -30.59 28.51
C LYS A 270 -41.03 -30.36 27.01
N GLY A 271 -39.75 -30.16 26.70
CA GLY A 271 -39.02 -30.91 25.67
C GLY A 271 -39.53 -30.85 24.22
N LYS A 272 -38.88 -30.03 23.41
CA LYS A 272 -38.36 -30.37 22.08
C LYS A 272 -37.46 -29.22 21.64
N THR A 273 -36.22 -29.50 21.23
CA THR A 273 -35.39 -28.53 20.50
C THR A 273 -36.08 -28.23 19.19
N VAL A 274 -36.76 -27.09 19.13
CA VAL A 274 -37.44 -26.61 17.92
C VAL A 274 -36.37 -25.90 17.08
N GLU A 275 -35.92 -26.53 15.99
CA GLU A 275 -35.00 -25.93 15.03
C GLU A 275 -35.66 -24.69 14.41
N LYS A 276 -35.05 -23.52 14.59
CA LYS A 276 -35.50 -22.26 13.99
C LYS A 276 -34.77 -22.05 12.66
N PHE A 277 -35.47 -21.63 11.62
CA PHE A 277 -34.86 -21.28 10.33
C PHE A 277 -34.87 -19.76 10.13
N VAL A 278 -34.04 -19.25 9.22
CA VAL A 278 -33.89 -17.80 8.97
C VAL A 278 -34.63 -17.44 7.69
N CYS A 279 -35.50 -16.43 7.74
CA CYS A 279 -36.21 -15.91 6.57
C CYS A 279 -35.20 -15.38 5.54
N SER A 280 -35.26 -15.85 4.30
CA SER A 280 -34.36 -15.43 3.22
C SER A 280 -34.48 -13.95 2.85
N GLU A 281 -35.68 -13.37 3.01
CA GLU A 281 -35.97 -12.00 2.57
C GLU A 281 -35.55 -10.94 3.60
N CYS A 282 -35.74 -11.19 4.90
CA CYS A 282 -35.47 -10.20 5.95
C CYS A 282 -34.44 -10.64 6.99
N GLY A 283 -33.99 -11.90 6.96
CA GLY A 283 -33.00 -12.42 7.91
C GLY A 283 -33.53 -12.65 9.33
N ALA A 284 -34.85 -12.57 9.56
CA ALA A 284 -35.46 -12.83 10.86
C ALA A 284 -35.48 -14.33 11.18
N GLU A 285 -35.32 -14.70 12.46
CA GLU A 285 -35.52 -16.08 12.93
C GLU A 285 -37.03 -16.41 12.95
N VAL A 286 -37.39 -17.49 12.27
CA VAL A 286 -38.75 -17.94 12.05
C VAL A 286 -38.95 -19.31 12.72
N PRO A 287 -40.05 -19.51 13.47
CA PRO A 287 -40.40 -20.82 13.99
C PRO A 287 -40.74 -21.79 12.85
N PRO A 288 -40.40 -23.09 12.96
CA PRO A 288 -40.60 -24.07 11.89
C PRO A 288 -42.07 -24.22 11.46
N ASP A 289 -43.01 -23.91 12.35
CA ASP A 289 -44.45 -24.07 12.10
C ASP A 289 -45.11 -22.80 11.51
N ALA A 290 -44.33 -21.74 11.26
CA ALA A 290 -44.85 -20.46 10.80
C ALA A 290 -45.03 -20.46 9.28
N LYS A 291 -46.27 -20.31 8.81
CA LYS A 291 -46.62 -20.21 7.38
C LYS A 291 -46.27 -18.88 6.72
N LYS A 292 -45.97 -17.86 7.52
CA LYS A 292 -45.54 -16.53 7.05
C LYS A 292 -44.51 -15.96 7.99
N CYS A 293 -43.61 -15.14 7.49
CA CYS A 293 -42.64 -14.44 8.31
C CYS A 293 -43.37 -13.48 9.25
N PRO A 294 -43.21 -13.59 10.57
CA PRO A 294 -43.85 -12.67 11.51
C PRO A 294 -43.28 -11.24 11.43
N GLN A 295 -42.10 -11.07 10.82
CA GLN A 295 -41.40 -9.79 10.76
C GLN A 295 -41.70 -9.02 9.47
N CYS A 296 -41.65 -9.67 8.30
CA CYS A 296 -41.90 -9.02 7.01
C CYS A 296 -43.24 -9.40 6.34
N GLY A 297 -43.94 -10.42 6.85
CA GLY A 297 -45.23 -10.85 6.31
C GLY A 297 -45.15 -11.76 5.08
N GLU A 298 -43.94 -12.07 4.59
CA GLU A 298 -43.73 -12.94 3.43
C GLU A 298 -44.29 -14.35 3.71
N PRO A 299 -45.19 -14.89 2.88
CA PRO A 299 -45.64 -16.27 3.01
C PRO A 299 -44.51 -17.24 2.69
N PHE A 300 -44.30 -18.22 3.54
CA PHE A 300 -43.48 -19.37 3.20
C PHE A 300 -44.37 -20.32 2.42
N GLU A 301 -44.08 -20.50 1.13
CA GLU A 301 -44.76 -21.49 0.32
C GLU A 301 -44.37 -22.87 0.86
N ASP A 302 -45.31 -23.52 1.53
CA ASP A 302 -45.18 -24.91 1.98
C ASP A 302 -44.99 -25.78 0.71
N GLU A 303 -43.74 -26.14 0.36
CA GLU A 303 -43.40 -27.14 -0.68
C GLU A 303 -43.76 -28.57 -0.24
N GLU A 304 -44.91 -28.79 0.43
CA GLU A 304 -45.29 -30.12 0.92
C GLU A 304 -46.36 -30.83 0.07
N ASP A 305 -46.86 -30.26 -1.02
CA ASP A 305 -47.91 -30.90 -1.84
C ASP A 305 -47.52 -31.14 -3.31
N GLU A 306 -46.23 -31.30 -3.63
CA GLU A 306 -45.77 -31.72 -4.96
C GLU A 306 -45.48 -33.23 -5.00
N MET A 307 -46.29 -33.99 -5.73
CA MET A 307 -46.00 -35.39 -6.06
C MET A 307 -45.52 -35.51 -7.51
N ILE A 308 -44.70 -36.53 -7.80
CA ILE A 308 -44.20 -36.78 -9.16
C ILE A 308 -45.13 -37.79 -9.84
N CYS A 309 -45.64 -37.45 -11.03
CA CYS A 309 -46.42 -38.37 -11.84
C CYS A 309 -45.57 -39.58 -12.26
N ALA A 310 -45.97 -40.78 -11.84
CA ALA A 310 -45.22 -42.01 -12.10
C ALA A 310 -45.02 -42.33 -13.59
N ASP A 311 -45.90 -41.84 -14.49
CA ASP A 311 -45.85 -42.17 -15.91
C ASP A 311 -45.02 -41.19 -16.76
N CYS A 312 -44.96 -39.91 -16.36
CA CYS A 312 -44.28 -38.90 -17.17
C CYS A 312 -43.22 -38.07 -16.41
N GLY A 313 -43.08 -38.28 -15.10
CA GLY A 313 -42.10 -37.60 -14.27
C GLY A 313 -42.39 -36.12 -13.99
N ALA A 314 -43.54 -35.60 -14.42
CA ALA A 314 -43.93 -34.22 -14.14
C ALA A 314 -44.32 -34.03 -12.67
N LYS A 315 -43.90 -32.90 -12.08
CA LYS A 315 -44.36 -32.45 -10.77
C LYS A 315 -45.83 -32.01 -10.88
N VAL A 316 -46.69 -32.60 -10.06
CA VAL A 316 -48.14 -32.34 -10.01
C VAL A 316 -48.55 -32.10 -8.56
N LYS A 317 -49.64 -31.36 -8.36
CA LYS A 317 -50.13 -31.10 -7.00
C LYS A 317 -50.96 -32.28 -6.49
N GLN A 318 -50.88 -32.60 -5.20
CA GLN A 318 -51.64 -33.72 -4.62
C GLN A 318 -53.17 -33.53 -4.71
N SER A 319 -53.64 -32.29 -4.89
CA SER A 319 -55.06 -31.96 -5.13
C SER A 319 -55.54 -32.22 -6.57
N ASP A 320 -54.64 -32.50 -7.52
CA ASP A 320 -55.01 -32.68 -8.92
C ASP A 320 -55.60 -34.08 -9.13
N LYS A 321 -56.78 -34.18 -9.75
CA LYS A 321 -57.39 -35.48 -10.12
C LYS A 321 -56.78 -36.08 -11.38
N LYS A 322 -56.04 -35.28 -12.16
CA LYS A 322 -55.49 -35.66 -13.46
C LYS A 322 -54.18 -34.91 -13.71
N CYS A 323 -53.17 -35.60 -14.21
CA CYS A 323 -51.90 -34.99 -14.58
C CYS A 323 -52.09 -33.99 -15.73
N TRP A 324 -51.64 -32.74 -15.54
CA TRP A 324 -51.72 -31.71 -16.58
C TRP A 324 -50.85 -32.02 -17.80
N ASN A 325 -49.76 -32.77 -17.62
CA ASN A 325 -48.79 -33.05 -18.69
C ASN A 325 -49.17 -34.29 -19.53
N CYS A 326 -49.57 -35.41 -18.90
CA CYS A 326 -49.88 -36.65 -19.63
C CYS A 326 -51.38 -37.01 -19.65
N GLY A 327 -52.22 -36.28 -18.91
CA GLY A 327 -53.66 -36.52 -18.89
C GLY A 327 -54.09 -37.82 -18.21
N LYS A 328 -53.26 -38.45 -17.38
CA LYS A 328 -53.65 -39.63 -16.61
C LYS A 328 -54.37 -39.22 -15.33
N GLU A 329 -55.48 -39.87 -15.01
CA GLU A 329 -56.23 -39.65 -13.77
C GLU A 329 -55.56 -40.38 -12.59
N PHE A 330 -55.46 -39.69 -11.46
CA PHE A 330 -54.99 -40.26 -10.21
C PHE A 330 -56.20 -40.89 -9.52
N LYS A 331 -56.13 -42.20 -9.26
CA LYS A 331 -57.18 -42.90 -8.50
C LYS A 331 -56.99 -42.58 -7.02
N ASP A 332 -58.09 -42.21 -6.35
CA ASP A 332 -58.14 -41.93 -4.91
C ASP A 332 -57.56 -43.08 -4.06
#